data_AF-A0A7X4FCN6-F1
#
_entry.id   AF-A0A7X4FCN6-F1
#
_cell.length_a   1.000
_cell.length_b   1.000
_cell.length_c   1.000
_cell.angle_alpha   90.00
_cell.angle_beta   90.00
_cell.angle_gamma   90.00
#
_symmetry.space_group_name_H-M   'P 1'
#
loop_
_entity.id
_entity.type
_entity.pdbx_description
1 polymer ?
#
loop_
_entity_poly.entity_id
_entity_poly.type
_entity_poly.pdbx_seq_one_letter_code
_entity_poly.pdbx_strand_id
1 'polypeptide(L)'
;MVHRSFSYWFWFIVFGMLAFVLANVPLFNILAFEFCAVMALSISFAGAHIALTVLQQMKRSPQALTGPPRQIVFRCFWHVLLFNTSLLVFPLTIILLNAFRVKNCDFGEGFLFFAILPLISCLYATAVGVFFGFWIQKRWAAYLAYLG
;
A
#
# COMPACT_ATOMS: atom_id res chain seq x y z
N MET A 1 4.62 -8.07 16.47
CA MET A 1 5.02 -6.70 16.03
C MET A 1 4.05 -6.05 15.03
N VAL A 2 3.15 -6.79 14.38
CA VAL A 2 2.12 -6.29 13.42
C VAL A 2 1.13 -5.28 14.04
N HIS A 3 0.87 -5.34 15.34
CA HIS A 3 -0.25 -4.62 15.97
C HIS A 3 0.02 -3.18 16.45
N ARG A 4 1.26 -2.68 16.45
CA ARG A 4 1.61 -1.42 17.16
C ARG A 4 1.68 -0.15 16.32
N SER A 5 1.52 -0.23 15.01
CA SER A 5 1.59 0.96 14.16
C SER A 5 0.19 1.49 13.92
N PHE A 6 -0.24 2.44 14.75
CA PHE A 6 -1.47 3.22 14.58
C PHE A 6 -1.67 3.68 13.12
N SER A 7 -0.57 4.08 12.45
CA SER A 7 -0.57 4.44 11.02
C SER A 7 -1.09 3.34 10.09
N TYR A 8 -0.75 2.07 10.32
CA TYR A 8 -1.21 0.96 9.47
C TYR A 8 -2.71 0.77 9.60
N TRP A 9 -3.22 0.71 10.84
CA TRP A 9 -4.65 0.54 11.09
C TRP A 9 -5.48 1.71 10.56
N PHE A 10 -4.97 2.93 10.69
CA PHE A 10 -5.58 4.10 10.08
C PHE A 10 -5.74 3.93 8.57
N TRP A 11 -4.66 3.62 7.85
CA TRP A 11 -4.73 3.41 6.40
C TRP A 11 -5.56 2.20 6.00
N PHE A 12 -5.53 1.11 6.78
CA PHE A 12 -6.36 -0.07 6.54
C PHE A 12 -7.85 0.27 6.60
N ILE A 13 -8.27 1.04 7.61
CA ILE A 13 -9.65 1.51 7.75
C ILE A 13 -10.01 2.46 6.59
N VAL A 14 -9.14 3.40 6.26
CA VAL A 14 -9.34 4.34 5.15
C VAL A 14 -9.53 3.59 3.82
N PHE A 15 -8.70 2.59 3.52
CA PHE A 15 -8.81 1.78 2.29
C PHE A 15 -10.10 0.98 2.26
N GLY A 16 -10.51 0.42 3.39
CA GLY A 16 -11.79 -0.27 3.51
C GLY A 16 -12.99 0.65 3.28
N MET A 17 -13.02 1.80 3.95
CA MET A 17 -14.07 2.81 3.77
C MET A 17 -14.12 3.32 2.34
N LEU A 18 -12.96 3.64 1.76
CA LEU A 18 -12.85 4.11 0.39
C LEU A 18 -13.41 3.08 -0.60
N ALA A 19 -12.97 1.83 -0.52
CA ALA A 19 -13.49 0.79 -1.40
C ALA A 19 -14.97 0.49 -1.19
N PHE A 20 -15.45 0.56 0.06
CA PHE A 20 -16.88 0.42 0.34
C PHE A 20 -17.71 1.53 -0.29
N VAL A 21 -17.26 2.79 -0.19
CA VAL A 21 -17.91 3.93 -0.85
C VAL A 21 -17.89 3.74 -2.37
N LEU A 22 -16.72 3.46 -2.95
CA LEU A 22 -16.56 3.25 -4.40
C LEU A 22 -17.42 2.10 -4.92
N ALA A 23 -17.56 1.00 -4.18
CA ALA A 23 -18.41 -0.12 -4.54
C ALA A 23 -19.91 0.26 -4.65
N ASN A 24 -20.32 1.39 -4.07
CA ASN A 24 -21.69 1.91 -4.14
C ASN A 24 -21.88 3.03 -5.17
N VAL A 25 -20.80 3.59 -5.74
CA VAL A 25 -20.87 4.65 -6.75
C VAL A 25 -20.89 4.03 -8.14
N PRO A 26 -21.86 4.35 -9.01
CA PRO A 26 -21.84 3.92 -10.42
C PRO A 26 -20.51 4.29 -11.07
N LEU A 27 -20.01 3.46 -11.99
CA LEU A 27 -18.67 3.52 -12.62
C LEU A 27 -17.55 2.91 -11.77
N PHE A 28 -17.51 3.19 -10.46
CA PHE A 28 -16.48 2.64 -9.55
C PHE A 28 -16.87 1.29 -8.94
N ASN A 29 -18.11 0.86 -9.11
CA ASN A 29 -18.67 -0.36 -8.56
C ASN A 29 -18.29 -1.64 -9.34
N ILE A 30 -17.34 -1.56 -10.27
CA ILE A 30 -16.83 -2.70 -11.05
C ILE A 30 -15.32 -2.75 -10.84
N LEU A 31 -14.75 -3.97 -10.83
CA LEU A 31 -13.30 -4.14 -10.85
C LEU A 31 -12.78 -3.73 -12.25
N ALA A 32 -12.57 -2.44 -12.44
CA ALA A 32 -12.18 -1.82 -13.69
C ALA A 32 -11.14 -0.71 -13.45
N PHE A 33 -10.75 -0.05 -14.54
CA PHE A 33 -9.76 1.03 -14.53
C PHE A 33 -10.04 2.09 -13.44
N GLU A 34 -11.26 2.60 -13.35
CA GLU A 34 -11.62 3.71 -12.45
C GLU A 34 -11.42 3.37 -10.96
N PHE A 35 -11.90 2.19 -10.54
CA PHE A 35 -11.65 1.69 -9.19
C PHE A 35 -10.14 1.53 -8.95
N CYS A 36 -9.44 0.90 -9.89
CA CYS A 36 -8.01 0.64 -9.77
C CYS A 36 -7.18 1.93 -9.73
N ALA A 37 -7.56 2.97 -10.47
CA ALA A 37 -6.89 4.27 -10.51
C ALA A 37 -6.97 4.97 -9.14
N VAL A 38 -8.15 4.97 -8.51
CA VAL A 38 -8.31 5.55 -7.16
C VAL A 38 -7.49 4.80 -6.13
N MET A 39 -7.47 3.46 -6.21
CA MET A 39 -6.67 2.64 -5.31
C MET A 39 -5.16 2.82 -5.53
N ALA A 40 -4.72 2.97 -6.78
CA ALA A 40 -3.33 3.23 -7.16
C ALA A 40 -2.83 4.60 -6.66
N LEU A 41 -3.66 5.63 -6.80
CA LEU A 41 -3.35 6.95 -6.25
C LEU A 41 -3.25 6.88 -4.73
N SER A 42 -4.23 6.25 -4.07
CA SER A 42 -4.28 6.13 -2.62
C SER A 42 -3.06 5.38 -2.06
N ILE A 43 -2.67 4.25 -2.68
CA ILE A 43 -1.54 3.44 -2.22
C ILE A 43 -0.19 4.10 -2.48
N SER A 44 -0.11 5.02 -3.45
CA SER A 44 1.09 5.82 -3.69
C SER A 44 1.42 6.70 -2.47
N PHE A 45 0.42 7.27 -1.80
CA PHE A 45 0.64 8.06 -0.58
C PHE A 45 0.78 7.17 0.67
N ALA A 46 -0.18 6.26 0.86
CA ALA A 46 -0.23 5.40 2.04
C ALA A 46 1.00 4.49 2.13
N GLY A 47 1.41 3.91 1.00
CA GLY A 47 2.52 2.97 0.92
C GLY A 47 3.86 3.59 1.33
N ALA A 48 4.13 4.82 0.88
CA ALA A 48 5.32 5.55 1.29
C ALA A 48 5.28 5.94 2.77
N HIS A 49 4.12 6.40 3.27
CA HIS A 49 3.96 6.75 4.69
C HIS A 49 4.18 5.54 5.62
N ILE A 50 3.66 4.37 5.25
CA ILE A 50 3.87 3.12 5.99
C ILE A 50 5.33 2.68 5.90
N ALA A 51 5.94 2.71 4.71
CA ALA A 51 7.35 2.36 4.53
C ALA A 51 8.26 3.15 5.47
N LEU A 52 8.08 4.47 5.50
CA LEU A 52 8.86 5.36 6.37
C LEU A 52 8.60 5.10 7.86
N THR A 53 7.34 4.90 8.25
CA THR A 53 6.99 4.64 9.66
C THR A 53 7.59 3.34 10.16
N VAL A 54 7.46 2.26 9.37
CA VAL A 54 7.97 0.93 9.71
C VAL A 54 9.50 0.92 9.72
N LEU A 55 10.15 1.56 8.74
CA LEU A 55 11.61 1.62 8.70
C LEU A 55 12.19 2.41 9.88
N GLN A 56 11.54 3.48 10.32
CA GLN A 56 11.96 4.21 11.51
C GLN A 56 11.81 3.43 12.81
N GLN A 57 10.75 2.63 12.92
CA GLN A 57 10.59 1.72 14.06
C GLN A 57 11.70 0.65 14.07
N MET A 58 12.06 0.12 12.90
CA MET A 58 13.21 -0.79 12.77
C MET A 58 14.54 -0.11 13.12
N LYS A 59 14.76 1.14 12.70
CA LYS A 59 15.95 1.93 13.07
C LYS A 59 16.09 2.16 14.58
N ARG A 60 14.99 2.20 15.33
CA ARG A 60 15.00 2.30 16.80
C ARG A 60 15.31 0.98 17.51
N SER A 61 15.28 -0.14 16.79
CA SER A 61 15.51 -1.48 17.33
C SER A 61 16.81 -2.05 16.76
N PRO A 62 17.97 -1.88 17.42
CA PRO A 62 19.28 -2.20 16.84
C PRO A 62 19.44 -3.67 16.44
N GLN A 63 18.73 -4.58 17.10
CA GLN A 63 18.70 -6.02 16.76
C GLN A 63 18.08 -6.29 15.37
N ALA A 64 17.16 -5.42 14.90
CA ALA A 64 16.48 -5.59 13.62
C ALA A 64 17.36 -5.28 12.40
N LEU A 65 18.46 -4.53 12.59
CA LEU A 65 19.38 -4.07 11.55
C LEU A 65 20.74 -4.78 11.61
N THR A 66 20.77 -6.02 12.10
CA THR A 66 21.97 -6.84 12.14
C THR A 66 22.15 -7.63 10.84
N GLY A 67 23.36 -7.64 10.28
CA GLY A 67 23.71 -8.40 9.07
C GLY A 67 24.27 -7.54 7.92
N PRO A 68 24.53 -8.14 6.76
CA PRO A 68 25.06 -7.44 5.59
C PRO A 68 24.05 -6.43 5.03
N PRO A 69 24.48 -5.26 4.51
CA PRO A 69 23.60 -4.18 4.06
C PRO A 69 22.52 -4.61 3.06
N ARG A 70 22.88 -5.48 2.10
CA ARG A 70 21.95 -6.02 1.10
C ARG A 70 20.79 -6.78 1.74
N GLN A 71 21.08 -7.61 2.75
CA GLN A 71 20.08 -8.43 3.42
C GLN A 71 19.14 -7.57 4.26
N ILE A 72 19.67 -6.51 4.88
CA ILE A 72 18.88 -5.53 5.62
C ILE A 72 17.88 -4.83 4.69
N VAL A 73 18.36 -4.28 3.57
CA VAL A 73 17.49 -3.58 2.60
C VAL A 73 16.42 -4.53 2.06
N PHE A 74 16.79 -5.75 1.66
CA PHE A 74 15.85 -6.72 1.12
C PHE A 74 14.80 -7.15 2.14
N ARG A 75 15.22 -7.39 3.39
CA ARG A 75 14.31 -7.72 4.50
C ARG A 75 13.36 -6.57 4.80
N CYS A 76 13.86 -5.33 4.86
CA CYS A 76 13.03 -4.16 5.08
C CYS A 76 12.01 -3.96 3.94
N PHE A 77 12.47 -4.07 2.70
CA PHE A 77 11.62 -3.97 1.52
C PHE A 77 10.51 -5.01 1.55
N TRP A 78 10.84 -6.30 1.71
CA TRP A 78 9.83 -7.35 1.75
C TRP A 78 8.86 -7.18 2.91
N HIS A 79 9.37 -6.83 4.09
CA HIS A 79 8.52 -6.64 5.26
C HIS A 79 7.50 -5.53 5.05
N VAL A 80 7.93 -4.39 4.51
CA VAL A 80 7.03 -3.27 4.19
C VAL A 80 6.09 -3.62 3.03
N LEU A 81 6.60 -4.27 1.99
CA LEU A 81 5.81 -4.67 0.83
C LEU A 81 4.64 -5.55 1.25
N LEU A 82 4.86 -6.53 2.13
CA LEU A 82 3.79 -7.37 2.67
C LEU A 82 2.69 -6.55 3.36
N PHE A 83 3.05 -5.53 4.14
CA PHE A 83 2.07 -4.63 4.76
C PHE A 83 1.34 -3.74 3.74
N ASN A 84 2.05 -3.20 2.75
CA ASN A 84 1.41 -2.35 1.74
C ASN A 84 0.49 -3.19 0.84
N THR A 85 0.89 -4.41 0.47
CA THR A 85 0.04 -5.32 -0.28
C THR A 85 -1.18 -5.76 0.55
N SER A 86 -1.05 -5.97 1.86
CA SER A 86 -2.22 -6.32 2.69
C SER A 86 -3.26 -5.20 2.76
N LEU A 87 -2.87 -3.92 2.62
CA LEU A 87 -3.83 -2.82 2.45
C LEU A 87 -4.67 -2.95 1.17
N LEU A 88 -4.13 -3.56 0.11
CA LEU A 88 -4.80 -3.77 -1.17
C LEU A 88 -5.69 -5.02 -1.17
N VAL A 89 -5.40 -6.00 -0.31
CA VAL A 89 -6.24 -7.21 -0.18
C VAL A 89 -7.65 -6.86 0.30
N PHE A 90 -7.77 -5.93 1.24
CA PHE A 90 -9.08 -5.53 1.78
C PHE A 90 -10.02 -4.89 0.74
N PRO A 91 -9.62 -3.83 0.00
CA PRO A 91 -10.44 -3.24 -1.06
C PRO A 91 -10.71 -4.23 -2.20
N LEU A 92 -9.75 -5.11 -2.52
CA LEU A 92 -9.96 -6.19 -3.49
C LEU A 92 -11.07 -7.14 -3.02
N THR A 93 -11.07 -7.52 -1.74
CA THR A 93 -12.13 -8.38 -1.18
C THR A 93 -13.50 -7.70 -1.25
N ILE A 94 -13.58 -6.40 -0.94
CA ILE A 94 -14.84 -5.64 -1.00
C ILE A 94 -15.38 -5.59 -2.44
N ILE A 95 -14.56 -5.26 -3.43
CA ILE A 95 -15.02 -5.16 -4.82
C ILE A 95 -15.37 -6.53 -5.41
N LEU A 96 -14.67 -7.60 -5.01
CA LEU A 96 -15.03 -8.98 -5.37
C LEU A 96 -16.37 -9.39 -4.76
N LEU A 97 -16.65 -9.03 -3.51
CA LEU A 97 -17.96 -9.24 -2.91
C LEU A 97 -19.05 -8.43 -3.62
N ASN A 98 -18.73 -7.23 -4.09
CA ASN A 98 -19.66 -6.41 -4.87
C ASN A 98 -19.91 -6.98 -6.28
N ALA A 99 -19.00 -7.79 -6.84
CA ALA A 99 -19.21 -8.47 -8.12
C ALA A 99 -20.38 -9.47 -8.08
N PHE A 100 -20.75 -10.00 -6.90
CA PHE A 100 -21.98 -10.79 -6.75
C PHE A 100 -23.26 -9.96 -6.98
N ARG A 101 -23.18 -8.65 -6.74
CA ARG A 101 -24.30 -7.71 -6.94
C ARG A 101 -24.33 -7.15 -8.36
N VAL A 102 -23.17 -6.85 -8.96
CA VAL A 102 -23.04 -6.16 -10.25
C VAL A 102 -22.56 -7.14 -11.32
N LYS A 103 -23.46 -7.56 -12.22
CA LYS A 103 -23.23 -8.65 -13.19
C LYS A 103 -22.38 -8.28 -14.45
N ASN A 104 -21.66 -7.16 -14.43
CA ASN A 104 -20.87 -6.66 -15.57
C ASN A 104 -19.34 -6.70 -15.35
N CYS A 105 -18.83 -7.56 -14.46
CA CYS A 105 -17.38 -7.69 -14.23
C CYS A 105 -16.74 -8.71 -15.17
N ASP A 106 -15.88 -8.27 -16.09
CA ASP A 106 -14.84 -9.13 -16.66
C ASP A 106 -13.71 -9.25 -15.64
N PHE A 107 -13.57 -10.44 -15.04
CA PHE A 107 -12.55 -10.67 -14.03
C PHE A 107 -11.13 -10.63 -14.61
N GLY A 108 -10.93 -11.06 -15.86
CA GLY A 108 -9.61 -11.09 -16.49
C GLY A 108 -9.03 -9.69 -16.63
N GLU A 109 -9.80 -8.79 -17.24
CA GLU A 109 -9.40 -7.38 -17.38
C GLU A 109 -9.31 -6.68 -16.02
N GLY A 110 -10.25 -6.94 -15.12
CA GLY A 110 -10.27 -6.34 -13.79
C GLY A 110 -9.04 -6.68 -12.95
N PHE A 111 -8.63 -7.95 -12.91
CA PHE A 111 -7.40 -8.36 -12.23
C PHE A 111 -6.15 -7.81 -12.90
N LEU A 112 -6.14 -7.70 -14.23
CA LEU A 112 -5.03 -7.09 -14.96
C LEU A 112 -4.86 -5.61 -14.58
N PHE A 113 -5.95 -4.83 -14.55
CA PHE A 113 -5.90 -3.44 -14.08
C PHE A 113 -5.46 -3.33 -12.62
N PHE A 114 -5.94 -4.22 -11.76
CA PHE A 114 -5.55 -4.22 -10.35
C PHE A 114 -4.05 -4.53 -10.16
N ALA A 115 -3.52 -5.46 -10.95
CA ALA A 115 -2.10 -5.84 -10.93
C ALA A 115 -1.20 -4.74 -11.51
N ILE A 116 -1.64 -4.04 -12.56
CA ILE A 116 -0.81 -3.02 -13.21
C ILE A 116 -0.86 -1.68 -12.49
N LEU A 117 -2.02 -1.28 -11.97
CA LEU A 117 -2.20 0.04 -11.36
C LEU A 117 -1.89 -0.02 -9.84
N PRO A 118 -2.79 -0.51 -8.96
CA PRO A 118 -2.53 -0.56 -7.52
C PRO A 118 -1.25 -1.28 -7.12
N LEU A 119 -1.01 -2.47 -7.67
CA LEU A 119 0.11 -3.30 -7.21
C LEU A 119 1.46 -2.73 -7.65
N ILE A 120 1.61 -2.21 -8.88
CA ILE A 120 2.85 -1.54 -9.29
C ILE A 120 3.05 -0.23 -8.52
N SER A 121 2.00 0.58 -8.31
CA SER A 121 2.08 1.77 -7.46
C SER A 121 2.52 1.43 -6.03
N CYS A 122 2.02 0.32 -5.48
CA CYS A 122 2.43 -0.20 -4.18
C CYS A 122 3.92 -0.58 -4.16
N LEU A 123 4.39 -1.31 -5.19
CA LEU A 123 5.81 -1.68 -5.32
C LEU A 123 6.71 -0.44 -5.41
N TYR A 124 6.32 0.53 -6.24
CA TYR A 124 7.04 1.79 -6.42
C TYR A 124 7.10 2.59 -5.11
N ALA A 125 5.96 2.85 -4.47
CA ALA A 125 5.89 3.60 -3.21
C ALA A 125 6.69 2.91 -2.08
N THR A 126 6.69 1.57 -2.06
CA THR A 126 7.50 0.79 -1.12
C THR A 126 8.99 1.00 -1.39
N ALA A 127 9.44 0.85 -2.64
CA ALA A 127 10.85 0.99 -3.00
C ALA A 127 11.38 2.39 -2.68
N VAL A 128 10.68 3.42 -3.14
CA VAL A 128 11.08 4.83 -2.95
C VAL A 128 10.96 5.23 -1.47
N GLY A 129 9.93 4.78 -0.76
CA GLY A 129 9.78 5.00 0.68
C GLY A 129 10.90 4.36 1.51
N VAL A 130 11.32 3.15 1.15
CA VAL A 130 12.48 2.50 1.80
C VAL A 130 13.77 3.27 1.48
N PHE A 131 13.96 3.71 0.23
CA PHE A 131 15.12 4.49 -0.18
C PHE A 131 15.27 5.80 0.61
N PHE A 132 14.23 6.66 0.61
CA PHE A 132 14.26 7.91 1.38
C PHE A 132 14.29 7.67 2.88
N GLY A 133 13.66 6.59 3.36
CA GLY A 133 13.69 6.25 4.77
C GLY A 133 15.08 5.81 5.25
N PHE A 134 15.94 5.30 4.37
CA PHE A 134 17.36 5.08 4.69
C PHE A 134 18.16 6.39 4.63
N TRP A 135 18.00 7.18 3.57
CA TRP A 135 18.74 8.43 3.35
C TRP A 135 18.45 9.49 4.40
N ILE A 136 17.17 9.71 4.73
CA ILE A 136 16.73 10.80 5.60
C ILE A 136 16.31 10.24 6.95
N GLN A 137 16.85 10.80 8.04
CA GLN A 137 16.55 10.32 9.39
C GLN A 137 15.18 10.77 9.90
N LYS A 138 14.75 11.99 9.56
CA LYS A 138 13.47 12.56 10.01
C LYS A 138 12.31 12.12 9.11
N ARG A 139 11.21 11.64 9.69
CA ARG A 139 10.07 11.05 8.95
C ARG A 139 9.42 12.01 7.97
N TRP A 140 9.12 13.19 8.48
CA TRP A 140 8.40 14.21 7.73
C TRP A 140 9.26 14.71 6.56
N ALA A 141 10.56 14.89 6.77
CA ALA A 141 11.49 15.29 5.70
C ALA A 141 11.63 14.19 4.63
N ALA A 142 11.69 12.91 5.03
CA ALA A 142 11.73 11.79 4.11
C ALA A 142 10.43 11.67 3.28
N TYR A 143 9.29 11.98 3.89
CA TYR A 143 8.00 11.97 3.21
C TYR A 143 7.83 13.16 2.26
N LEU A 144 8.34 14.35 2.63
CA LEU A 144 8.37 15.50 1.72
C LEU A 144 9.26 15.22 0.50
N ALA A 145 10.45 14.66 0.70
CA ALA A 145 11.34 14.27 -0.39
C ALA A 145 10.73 13.20 -1.32
N TYR A 146 9.84 12.35 -0.79
CA TYR A 146 9.07 11.42 -1.61
C TYR A 146 8.03 12.12 -2.50
N LEU A 147 7.45 13.22 -2.03
CA LEU A 147 6.40 13.96 -2.76
C LEU A 147 6.96 14.88 -3.85
N GLY A 148 8.22 15.34 -3.71
CA GLY A 148 8.87 16.30 -4.61
C GLY A 148 9.50 17.45 -3.85
#